data_AF-A0A946U2W6-F1
#
_entry.id   AF-A0A946U2W6-F1
#
_cell.length_a   1.000
_cell.length_b   1.000
_cell.length_c   1.000
_cell.angle_alpha   90.00
_cell.angle_beta   90.00
_cell.angle_gamma   90.00
#
_symmetry.space_group_name_H-M   'P 1'
#
loop_
_entity.id
_entity.type
_entity.pdbx_description
1 polymer ?
#
loop_
_entity_poly.entity_id
_entity_poly.type
_entity_poly.pdbx_seq_one_letter_code
_entity_poly.pdbx_strand_id
1 'polypeptide(L)'
;YSKFNFSLKDSFQLLSFKGFHKVLMKNFKSGLYEMKNSIFKRGYLKEVQKYSPLVKLSDLQPYPAGIRAQAVLDDGTLVHDFLFAESRRSIHVCNAPSPAATSAIPIGRYITDKATEAYNKLT
;
A
#
# COMPACT_ATOMS: atom_id res chain seq x y z
N TYR A 1 2.66 7.12 12.28
CA TYR A 1 1.21 6.84 12.26
C TYR A 1 0.78 6.37 13.63
N SER A 2 -0.18 7.04 14.28
CA SER A 2 -0.75 6.61 15.57
C SER A 2 -1.63 5.37 15.37
N LYS A 3 -1.84 4.59 16.45
CA LYS A 3 -2.75 3.43 16.43
C LYS A 3 -4.20 3.83 16.14
N PHE A 4 -4.55 5.06 16.50
CA PHE A 4 -5.85 5.66 16.24
C PHE A 4 -5.62 6.99 15.52
N ASN A 5 -5.93 7.00 14.22
CA ASN A 5 -6.00 8.21 13.43
C ASN A 5 -7.27 8.12 12.58
N PHE A 6 -8.18 9.07 12.74
CA PHE A 6 -9.48 9.02 12.11
C PHE A 6 -9.83 10.39 11.53
N SER A 7 -10.20 10.38 10.26
CA SER A 7 -10.66 11.54 9.51
C SER A 7 -12.04 11.21 8.97
N LEU A 8 -13.06 11.98 9.38
CA LEU A 8 -14.44 11.80 8.89
C LEU A 8 -14.50 11.97 7.37
N LYS A 9 -13.80 12.97 6.85
CA LYS A 9 -13.75 13.27 5.42
C LYS A 9 -13.16 12.12 4.62
N ASP A 10 -11.99 11.62 5.04
CA ASP A 10 -11.30 10.55 4.30
C ASP A 10 -12.05 9.23 4.43
N SER A 11 -12.66 8.97 5.59
CA SER A 11 -13.50 7.80 5.80
C SER A 11 -14.72 7.81 4.88
N PHE A 12 -15.39 8.95 4.75
CA PHE A 12 -16.53 9.09 3.84
C PHE A 12 -16.14 8.94 2.36
N GLN A 13 -15.00 9.50 1.96
CA GLN A 13 -14.46 9.33 0.61
C GLN A 13 -14.15 7.86 0.31
N LEU A 14 -13.48 7.16 1.23
CA LEU A 14 -13.17 5.74 1.10
C LEU A 14 -14.43 4.88 1.01
N LEU A 15 -15.41 5.13 1.89
CA LEU A 15 -16.68 4.41 1.91
C LEU A 15 -17.57 4.72 0.69
N SER A 16 -17.38 5.85 0.02
CA SER A 16 -18.11 6.18 -1.21
C SER A 16 -17.46 5.59 -2.47
N PHE A 17 -16.21 5.13 -2.38
CA PHE A 17 -15.43 4.65 -3.52
C PHE A 17 -15.80 3.19 -3.89
N LYS A 18 -16.29 2.98 -5.12
CA LYS A 18 -16.74 1.66 -5.60
C LYS A 18 -15.64 0.60 -5.60
N GLY A 19 -14.41 0.98 -5.95
CA GLY A 19 -13.26 0.07 -5.97
C GLY A 19 -12.95 -0.49 -4.58
N PHE A 20 -13.12 0.30 -3.52
CA PHE A 20 -12.90 -0.12 -2.14
C PHE A 20 -13.83 -1.27 -1.75
N HIS A 21 -15.13 -1.16 -2.03
CA HIS A 21 -16.10 -2.22 -1.73
C HIS A 21 -15.76 -3.53 -2.41
N LYS A 22 -15.34 -3.48 -3.68
CA LYS A 22 -14.96 -4.68 -4.44
C LYS A 22 -13.71 -5.35 -3.85
N VAL A 23 -12.70 -4.56 -3.49
CA VAL A 23 -11.49 -5.07 -2.81
C VAL A 23 -11.86 -5.68 -1.46
N LEU A 24 -12.68 -4.99 -0.66
CA LEU A 24 -13.11 -5.46 0.65
C LEU A 24 -13.84 -6.80 0.55
N MET A 25 -14.79 -6.93 -0.38
CA MET A 25 -15.54 -8.18 -0.57
C MET A 25 -14.64 -9.32 -1.05
N LYS A 26 -13.70 -9.05 -1.96
CA LYS A 26 -12.75 -10.06 -2.47
C LYS A 26 -11.77 -10.55 -1.38
N ASN A 27 -11.43 -9.70 -0.43
CA ASN A 27 -10.41 -9.96 0.60
C ASN A 27 -10.99 -9.97 2.03
N PHE A 28 -12.29 -10.15 2.20
CA PHE A 28 -12.96 -9.99 3.50
C PHE A 28 -12.40 -10.97 4.55
N LYS A 29 -12.23 -12.23 4.15
CA LYS A 29 -11.71 -13.29 5.04
C LYS A 29 -10.27 -13.02 5.48
N SER A 30 -9.39 -12.66 4.56
CA SER A 30 -8.00 -12.32 4.88
C SER A 30 -7.92 -11.04 5.72
N GLY A 31 -8.70 -10.01 5.37
CA GLY A 31 -8.77 -8.76 6.13
C GLY A 31 -9.19 -8.95 7.59
N LEU A 32 -10.26 -9.73 7.84
CA LEU A 32 -10.67 -10.06 9.22
C LEU A 32 -9.59 -10.84 9.98
N TYR A 33 -8.91 -11.77 9.30
CA TYR A 33 -7.86 -12.57 9.88
C TYR A 33 -6.63 -11.73 10.27
N GLU A 34 -6.18 -10.84 9.38
CA GLU A 34 -5.09 -9.91 9.64
C GLU A 34 -5.44 -8.90 10.74
N MET A 35 -6.67 -8.38 10.75
CA MET A 35 -7.12 -7.45 11.78
C MET A 35 -7.13 -8.12 13.16
N LYS A 36 -7.61 -9.36 13.25
CA LYS A 36 -7.54 -10.16 14.48
C LYS A 36 -6.09 -10.31 14.97
N ASN A 37 -5.16 -10.66 14.09
CA ASN A 37 -3.76 -10.86 14.47
C ASN A 37 -3.06 -9.54 14.83
N SER A 38 -3.47 -8.42 14.24
CA SER A 38 -2.95 -7.08 14.58
C SER A 38 -3.34 -6.64 16.00
N ILE A 39 -4.51 -7.07 16.48
CA ILE A 39 -5.02 -6.75 17.83
C ILE A 39 -4.54 -7.79 18.85
N PHE A 40 -4.55 -9.08 18.49
CA PHE A 40 -4.28 -10.19 19.40
C PHE A 40 -2.87 -10.77 19.21
N LYS A 41 -1.90 -10.27 19.99
CA LYS A 41 -0.48 -10.69 19.95
C LYS A 41 -0.26 -12.20 19.97
N ARG A 42 -1.03 -12.95 20.77
CA ARG A 42 -0.91 -14.42 20.84
C ARG A 42 -1.36 -15.10 19.55
N GLY A 43 -2.30 -14.51 18.82
CA GLY A 43 -2.71 -14.96 17.49
C GLY A 43 -1.61 -14.74 16.47
N TYR A 44 -1.02 -13.54 16.47
CA TYR A 44 0.14 -13.23 15.64
C TYR A 44 1.35 -14.13 15.93
N LEU A 45 1.63 -14.43 17.21
CA LEU A 45 2.70 -15.35 17.60
C LEU A 45 2.54 -16.73 16.95
N LYS A 46 1.31 -17.26 16.87
CA LYS A 46 1.06 -18.55 16.19
C LYS A 46 1.42 -18.52 14.72
N GLU A 47 1.23 -17.37 14.06
CA GLU A 47 1.63 -17.19 12.66
C GLU A 47 3.14 -17.10 12.49
N VAL A 48 3.82 -16.35 13.36
CA VAL A 48 5.28 -16.26 13.37
C VAL A 48 5.92 -17.63 13.63
N GLN A 49 5.35 -18.42 14.54
CA GLN A 49 5.86 -19.74 14.89
C GLN A 49 5.77 -20.79 13.79
N LYS A 50 4.97 -20.56 12.73
CA LYS A 50 5.00 -21.40 11.51
C LYS A 50 6.35 -21.30 10.80
N TYR A 51 7.05 -20.17 10.93
CA TYR A 51 8.35 -19.91 10.32
C TYR A 51 9.51 -20.06 11.31
N SER A 52 9.31 -19.67 12.58
CA SER A 52 10.32 -19.79 13.63
C SER A 52 9.70 -20.20 14.97
N PRO A 53 9.70 -21.49 15.32
CA PRO A 53 9.08 -22.01 16.55
C PRO A 53 9.71 -21.48 17.84
N LEU A 54 10.94 -20.98 17.79
CA LEU A 54 11.69 -20.51 18.94
C LEU A 54 11.22 -19.14 19.46
N VAL A 55 10.51 -18.37 18.63
CA VAL A 55 10.00 -17.05 19.02
C VAL A 55 8.96 -17.19 20.13
N LYS A 56 9.12 -16.38 21.17
CA LYS A 56 8.25 -16.31 22.34
C LYS A 56 7.46 -15.01 22.34
N LEU A 57 6.42 -14.96 23.16
CA LEU A 57 5.59 -13.76 23.31
C LEU A 57 6.39 -12.54 23.80
N SER A 58 7.43 -12.77 24.61
CA SER A 58 8.36 -11.75 25.10
C SER A 58 9.15 -11.07 24.00
N ASP A 59 9.32 -11.73 22.86
CA ASP A 59 10.14 -11.23 21.75
C ASP A 59 9.32 -10.29 20.85
N LEU A 60 7.98 -10.30 20.98
CA LEU A 60 7.04 -9.44 20.26
C LEU A 60 6.94 -8.04 20.90
N GLN A 61 8.02 -7.28 20.73
CA GLN A 61 8.13 -5.89 21.15
C GLN A 61 7.29 -4.94 20.27
N PRO A 62 6.88 -3.77 20.79
CA PRO A 62 6.20 -2.78 19.97
C PRO A 62 7.06 -2.32 18.78
N TYR A 63 6.47 -2.24 17.60
CA TYR A 63 7.11 -1.70 16.41
C TYR A 63 6.10 -0.80 15.66
N PRO A 64 6.53 0.30 15.02
CA PRO A 64 5.62 1.14 14.24
C PRO A 64 5.02 0.38 13.05
N ALA A 65 3.76 0.68 12.73
CA ALA A 65 3.13 0.14 11.53
C ALA A 65 3.77 0.73 10.26
N GLY A 66 4.07 -0.13 9.29
CA GLY A 66 4.40 0.27 7.92
C GLY A 66 3.12 0.37 7.10
N ILE A 67 2.90 1.52 6.45
CA ILE A 67 1.75 1.73 5.55
C ILE A 67 2.28 1.88 4.13
N ARG A 68 1.74 1.09 3.21
CA ARG A 68 2.03 1.20 1.78
C ARG A 68 0.87 1.88 1.07
N ALA A 69 1.16 2.93 0.31
CA ALA A 69 0.21 3.47 -0.65
C ALA A 69 0.03 2.47 -1.81
N GLN A 70 -1.22 2.13 -2.11
CA GLN A 70 -1.58 1.14 -3.11
C GLN A 70 -2.77 1.66 -3.89
N ALA A 71 -2.61 1.85 -5.20
CA ALA A 71 -3.69 2.30 -6.06
C ALA A 71 -4.72 1.18 -6.27
N VAL A 72 -5.98 1.58 -6.23
CA VAL A 72 -7.16 0.74 -6.45
C VAL A 72 -7.97 1.37 -7.57
N LEU A 73 -8.28 0.61 -8.60
CA LEU A 73 -9.12 1.07 -9.71
C LEU A 73 -10.61 0.94 -9.36
N ASP A 74 -11.49 1.58 -10.13
CA ASP A 74 -12.95 1.56 -9.93
C ASP A 74 -13.57 0.14 -10.02
N ASP A 75 -12.89 -0.76 -10.71
CA ASP A 75 -13.25 -2.18 -10.81
C ASP A 75 -12.78 -3.02 -9.62
N GLY A 76 -12.05 -2.43 -8.67
CA GLY A 76 -11.46 -3.12 -7.52
C GLY A 76 -10.11 -3.79 -7.82
N THR A 77 -9.52 -3.54 -8.98
CA THR A 77 -8.18 -4.04 -9.31
C THR A 77 -7.12 -3.32 -8.48
N LEU A 78 -6.26 -4.10 -7.81
CA LEU A 78 -5.09 -3.60 -7.12
C LEU A 78 -3.95 -3.43 -8.12
N VAL A 79 -3.42 -2.21 -8.27
CA VAL A 79 -2.35 -1.96 -9.25
C VAL A 79 -1.02 -2.49 -8.71
N HIS A 80 -0.47 -3.52 -9.34
CA HIS A 80 0.76 -4.16 -8.84
C HIS A 80 2.05 -3.47 -9.30
N ASP A 81 2.00 -2.74 -10.41
CA ASP A 81 3.15 -2.06 -11.02
C ASP A 81 3.01 -0.52 -10.95
N PHE A 82 3.94 0.22 -11.55
CA PHE A 82 3.86 1.67 -11.60
C PHE A 82 2.60 2.15 -12.33
N LEU A 83 1.95 3.15 -11.74
CA LEU A 83 0.85 3.89 -12.38
C LEU A 83 1.27 5.34 -12.50
N PHE A 84 1.21 5.86 -13.71
CA PHE A 84 1.51 7.26 -13.99
C PHE A 84 0.24 8.00 -14.42
N ALA A 85 0.07 9.22 -13.93
CA ALA A 85 -0.88 10.18 -14.48
C ALA A 85 -0.11 11.42 -14.94
N GLU A 86 -0.36 11.85 -16.18
CA GLU A 86 0.39 12.93 -16.81
C GLU A 86 -0.54 14.10 -17.12
N SER A 87 -0.04 15.32 -16.93
CA SER A 87 -0.66 16.56 -17.41
C SER A 87 0.36 17.32 -18.24
N ARG A 88 -0.04 18.45 -18.85
CA ARG A 88 0.86 19.26 -19.69
C ARG A 88 2.20 19.59 -19.03
N ARG A 89 2.25 19.75 -17.70
CA ARG A 89 3.48 20.15 -16.98
C ARG A 89 3.78 19.31 -15.74
N SER A 90 3.11 18.18 -15.55
CA SER A 90 3.28 17.34 -14.35
C SER A 90 3.24 15.86 -14.68
N ILE A 91 4.10 15.08 -14.03
CA ILE A 91 4.07 13.62 -14.03
C ILE A 91 3.82 13.17 -12.59
N HIS A 92 2.74 12.43 -12.37
CA HIS A 92 2.36 11.91 -11.06
C HIS A 92 2.62 10.40 -11.03
N VAL A 93 3.39 9.95 -10.03
CA VAL A 93 3.56 8.52 -9.74
C VAL A 93 2.47 8.11 -8.76
N CYS A 94 1.36 7.60 -9.29
CA CYS A 94 0.16 7.24 -8.52
C CYS A 94 0.28 5.87 -7.84
N ASN A 95 1.15 4.99 -8.32
CA ASN A 95 1.46 3.71 -7.69
C ASN A 95 2.91 3.32 -7.93
N ALA A 96 3.51 2.59 -6.98
CA ALA A 96 4.83 2.00 -7.13
C ALA A 96 4.84 0.55 -6.58
N PRO A 97 5.56 -0.38 -7.24
CA PRO A 97 5.71 -1.75 -6.78
C PRO A 97 6.52 -1.81 -5.49
N SER A 98 6.34 -2.90 -4.75
CA SER A 98 7.16 -3.24 -3.60
C SER A 98 8.23 -4.27 -4.01
N PRO A 99 9.48 -4.16 -3.50
CA PRO A 99 10.02 -3.05 -2.71
C PRO A 99 10.37 -1.87 -3.63
N ALA A 100 9.78 -0.70 -3.39
CA ALA A 100 10.15 0.51 -4.14
C ALA A 100 11.65 0.85 -3.98
N ALA A 101 12.26 0.40 -2.87
CA ALA A 101 13.69 0.56 -2.60
C ALA A 101 14.57 -0.23 -3.58
N THR A 102 14.17 -1.44 -4.01
CA THR A 102 15.01 -2.24 -4.91
C THR A 102 14.94 -1.76 -6.36
N SER A 103 13.84 -1.11 -6.74
CA SER A 103 13.66 -0.53 -8.08
C SER A 103 13.94 0.97 -8.14
N ALA A 104 14.44 1.59 -7.06
CA ALA A 104 14.60 3.04 -6.94
C ALA A 104 15.49 3.68 -8.02
N ILE A 105 16.59 3.02 -8.41
CA ILE A 105 17.49 3.54 -9.45
C ILE A 105 16.88 3.37 -10.85
N PRO A 106 16.41 2.17 -11.27
CA PRO A 106 15.72 2.00 -12.55
C PRO A 106 14.52 2.92 -12.72
N ILE A 107 13.69 3.09 -11.68
CA ILE A 107 12.52 3.97 -11.78
C ILE A 107 12.93 5.44 -11.83
N GLY A 108 13.96 5.84 -11.07
CA GLY A 108 14.49 7.20 -11.15
C GLY A 108 14.85 7.56 -12.58
N ARG A 109 15.57 6.65 -13.27
CA ARG A 109 15.92 6.81 -14.70
C ARG A 109 14.68 6.91 -15.58
N TYR A 110 13.73 6.00 -15.43
CA TYR A 110 12.49 6.00 -16.22
C TYR A 110 11.69 7.30 -16.06
N ILE A 111 11.60 7.84 -14.84
CA ILE A 111 10.92 9.10 -14.56
C ILE A 111 11.65 10.27 -15.23
N THR A 112 12.99 10.33 -15.14
CA THR A 112 13.77 11.38 -15.81
C THR A 112 13.65 11.33 -17.34
N ASP A 113 13.64 10.13 -17.93
CA ASP A 113 13.49 9.97 -19.38
C ASP A 113 12.12 10.47 -19.84
N LYS A 114 11.04 10.07 -19.14
CA LYS A 114 9.68 10.59 -19.38
C LYS A 114 9.59 12.11 -19.23
N ALA A 115 10.20 12.66 -18.18
CA ALA A 115 10.18 14.10 -17.94
C ALA A 115 10.90 14.88 -19.04
N THR A 116 12.03 14.35 -19.53
CA THR A 116 12.79 14.94 -20.64
C THR A 116 11.99 14.92 -21.93
N GLU A 117 11.34 13.79 -22.25
CA GLU A 117 10.48 13.68 -23.43
C GLU A 117 9.29 14.65 -23.35
N ALA A 118 8.63 14.73 -22.19
CA ALA A 118 7.52 15.65 -21.96
C ALA A 118 7.96 17.12 -22.09
N TYR A 119 9.14 17.47 -21.55
CA TYR A 119 9.71 18.81 -21.67
C TYR A 119 9.98 19.20 -23.13
N ASN A 120 10.60 18.30 -23.91
CA ASN A 120 10.89 18.55 -25.32
C ASN A 120 9.64 18.74 -26.18
N LYS A 121 8.49 18.17 -25.79
CA LYS A 121 7.20 18.40 -26.46
C LYS A 121 6.59 19.78 -26.14
N LEU A 122 7.08 20.48 -25.11
CA LEU A 122 6.60 21.80 -24.71
C LEU A 122 7.40 22.94 -25.35
N THR A 123 8.64 22.68 -25.72
CA THR A 123 9.55 23.59 -26.45
C THR A 123 9.36 23.44 -27.95
#